data_AF-A0A443PMH8-F1
#
_entry.id   AF-A0A443PMH8-F1
#
_cell.length_a   1.000
_cell.length_b   1.000
_cell.length_c   1.000
_cell.angle_alpha   90.00
_cell.angle_beta   90.00
_cell.angle_gamma   90.00
#
_symmetry.space_group_name_H-M   'P 1'
#
loop_
_entity.id
_entity.type
_entity.pdbx_description
1 polymer ?
#
loop_
_entity_poly.entity_id
_entity_poly.type
_entity_poly.pdbx_seq_one_letter_code
_entity_poly.pdbx_strand_id
1 'polypeptide(L)'
;MSKNALEQVRDTVVHLEETVDDLSETIADHITHGPKIVVLTEKVESLEMPLAEVVAQIEELKVNMQSTTDFFKEQMETFSDELILFKRAIRTTGSLTENRRVKVPEPKPFAGTRNAKEQENFLWDMEQYFAAAHILIEERVTITSMYLSGDAKLWWRTRVDDDLSAGRTPITTWESLRKELKRQFLPCIVAWVAQKTLRKLKQTGPVREYAK
;
A
#
# COMPACT_ATOMS: atom_id res chain seq x y z
N MET A 1 -35.07 -30.75 -91.23
CA MET A 1 -33.89 -30.78 -90.33
C MET A 1 -33.39 -29.39 -89.89
N SER A 2 -34.04 -28.27 -90.26
CA SER A 2 -33.53 -26.89 -90.01
C SER A 2 -33.91 -26.28 -88.63
N LYS A 3 -35.05 -26.66 -88.02
CA LYS A 3 -35.51 -26.08 -86.75
C LYS A 3 -34.58 -26.35 -85.55
N ASN A 4 -33.95 -27.52 -85.48
CA ASN A 4 -33.09 -27.91 -84.36
C ASN A 4 -31.78 -27.10 -84.29
N ALA A 5 -31.21 -26.74 -85.45
CA ALA A 5 -29.98 -25.96 -85.50
C ALA A 5 -30.21 -24.49 -85.09
N LEU A 6 -31.38 -23.91 -85.40
CA LEU A 6 -31.72 -22.54 -85.01
C LEU A 6 -32.00 -22.41 -83.50
N GLU A 7 -32.62 -23.42 -82.89
CA GLU A 7 -32.82 -23.50 -81.42
C GLU A 7 -31.46 -23.59 -80.71
N GLN A 8 -30.57 -24.46 -81.20
CA GLN A 8 -29.22 -24.61 -80.64
C GLN A 8 -28.39 -23.32 -80.76
N VAL A 9 -28.46 -22.62 -81.90
CA VAL A 9 -27.79 -21.31 -82.06
C VAL A 9 -28.37 -20.28 -81.08
N ARG A 10 -29.70 -20.25 -80.88
CA ARG A 10 -30.34 -19.34 -79.91
C ARG A 10 -29.85 -19.62 -78.49
N ASP A 11 -29.81 -20.88 -78.07
CA ASP A 11 -29.36 -21.24 -76.72
C ASP A 11 -27.89 -20.86 -76.50
N THR A 12 -27.04 -21.03 -77.52
CA THR A 12 -25.64 -20.56 -77.43
C THR A 12 -25.53 -19.04 -77.35
N VAL A 13 -26.42 -18.30 -78.02
CA VAL A 13 -26.43 -16.83 -77.95
C VAL A 13 -26.86 -16.37 -76.56
N VAL A 14 -27.89 -16.98 -75.97
CA VAL A 14 -28.34 -16.65 -74.61
C VAL A 14 -27.24 -16.95 -73.58
N HIS A 15 -26.58 -18.11 -73.67
CA HIS A 15 -25.46 -18.42 -72.80
C HIS A 15 -24.31 -17.41 -72.98
N LEU A 16 -24.02 -16.98 -74.23
CA LEU A 16 -22.99 -15.99 -74.48
C LEU A 16 -23.36 -14.62 -73.87
N GLU A 17 -24.62 -14.21 -73.98
CA GLU A 17 -25.14 -12.98 -73.35
C GLU A 17 -24.96 -13.03 -71.82
N GLU A 18 -25.36 -14.13 -71.18
CA GLU A 18 -25.15 -14.33 -69.73
C GLU A 18 -23.66 -14.24 -69.34
N THR A 19 -22.78 -14.90 -70.10
CA THR A 19 -21.33 -14.84 -69.81
C THR A 19 -20.72 -13.44 -70.01
N VAL A 20 -21.26 -12.66 -70.95
CA VAL A 20 -20.81 -11.29 -71.19
C VAL A 20 -21.26 -10.37 -70.06
N ASP A 21 -22.48 -10.55 -69.55
CA ASP A 21 -22.99 -9.80 -68.40
C ASP A 21 -22.18 -10.10 -67.13
N ASP A 22 -21.88 -11.37 -66.85
CA ASP A 22 -21.03 -11.78 -65.73
C ASP A 22 -19.60 -11.19 -65.83
N LEU A 23 -19.03 -11.17 -67.04
CA LEU A 23 -17.71 -10.56 -67.29
C LEU A 23 -17.76 -9.04 -67.15
N SER A 24 -18.84 -8.41 -67.57
CA SER A 24 -19.05 -6.96 -67.44
C SER A 24 -19.12 -6.55 -65.96
N GLU A 25 -19.85 -7.32 -65.15
CA GLU A 25 -19.91 -7.12 -63.70
C GLU A 25 -18.53 -7.32 -63.06
N THR A 26 -17.81 -8.38 -63.45
CA THR A 26 -16.44 -8.64 -62.97
C THR A 26 -15.46 -7.52 -63.33
N ILE A 27 -15.56 -6.96 -64.54
CA ILE A 27 -14.71 -5.85 -64.99
C ILE A 27 -15.06 -4.56 -64.25
N ALA A 28 -16.34 -4.30 -64.02
CA ALA A 28 -16.79 -3.15 -63.23
C ALA A 28 -16.28 -3.23 -61.78
N ASP A 29 -16.30 -4.42 -61.18
CA ASP A 29 -15.71 -4.66 -59.87
C ASP A 29 -14.19 -4.40 -59.85
N HIS A 30 -13.46 -4.90 -60.85
CA HIS A 30 -12.01 -4.65 -60.96
C HIS A 30 -11.66 -3.17 -61.18
N ILE A 31 -12.44 -2.44 -61.97
CA ILE A 31 -12.23 -0.99 -62.20
C ILE A 31 -12.48 -0.20 -60.91
N THR A 32 -13.47 -0.61 -60.11
CA THR A 32 -13.82 0.10 -58.86
C THR A 32 -12.90 -0.25 -57.70
N HIS A 33 -12.44 -1.50 -57.60
CA HIS A 33 -11.62 -1.99 -56.48
C HIS A 33 -10.10 -1.99 -56.77
N GLY A 34 -9.68 -2.14 -58.02
CA GLY A 34 -8.25 -2.18 -58.42
C GLY A 34 -7.43 -1.00 -57.90
N PRO A 35 -7.86 0.26 -58.05
CA PRO A 35 -7.13 1.41 -57.51
C PRO A 35 -6.98 1.38 -55.98
N LYS A 36 -8.01 0.88 -55.26
CA LYS A 36 -7.95 0.74 -53.80
C LYS A 36 -6.93 -0.33 -53.40
N ILE A 37 -6.84 -1.44 -54.14
CA ILE A 37 -5.85 -2.50 -53.90
C ILE A 37 -4.44 -1.96 -54.07
N VAL A 38 -4.16 -1.21 -55.15
CA VAL A 38 -2.84 -0.60 -55.38
C VAL A 38 -2.44 0.34 -54.24
N VAL A 39 -3.33 1.24 -53.82
CA VAL A 39 -3.08 2.15 -52.70
C VAL A 39 -2.86 1.40 -51.38
N LEU A 40 -3.57 0.29 -51.16
CA LEU A 40 -3.36 -0.55 -49.98
C LEU A 40 -1.99 -1.24 -50.03
N THR A 41 -1.57 -1.75 -51.19
CA THR A 41 -0.25 -2.38 -51.38
C THR A 41 0.88 -1.39 -51.08
N GLU A 42 0.83 -0.17 -51.62
CA GLU A 42 1.84 0.88 -51.35
C GLU A 42 1.89 1.25 -49.86
N LYS A 43 0.73 1.32 -49.20
CA LYS A 43 0.67 1.55 -47.75
C LYS A 43 1.30 0.41 -46.96
N VAL A 44 1.05 -0.84 -47.35
CA VAL A 44 1.66 -2.01 -46.71
C VAL A 44 3.18 -1.94 -46.85
N GLU A 45 3.70 -1.69 -48.06
CA GLU A 45 5.14 -1.53 -48.30
C GLU A 45 5.73 -0.39 -47.46
N SER A 46 5.04 0.75 -47.35
CA SER A 46 5.52 1.88 -46.54
C SER A 46 5.61 1.57 -45.03
N LEU A 47 4.86 0.57 -44.54
CA LEU A 47 4.83 0.16 -43.14
C LEU A 47 5.87 -0.92 -42.79
N GLU A 48 6.45 -1.61 -43.78
CA GLU A 48 7.42 -2.68 -43.54
C GLU A 48 8.68 -2.18 -42.81
N MET A 49 9.21 -1.03 -43.24
CA MET A 49 10.42 -0.45 -42.64
C MET A 49 10.18 0.08 -41.21
N PRO A 50 9.12 0.87 -40.92
CA PRO A 50 8.77 1.24 -39.55
C PRO A 50 8.54 0.04 -38.63
N LEU A 51 7.93 -1.05 -39.15
CA LEU A 51 7.72 -2.26 -38.36
C LEU A 51 9.06 -2.92 -37.99
N ALA A 52 9.98 -3.01 -38.95
CA ALA A 52 11.33 -3.53 -38.69
C ALA A 52 12.09 -2.69 -37.66
N GLU A 53 11.96 -1.36 -37.70
CA GLU A 53 12.56 -0.45 -36.72
C GLU A 53 11.98 -0.66 -35.31
N VAL A 54 10.65 -0.77 -35.20
CA VAL A 54 10.00 -1.04 -33.90
C VAL A 54 10.46 -2.39 -33.34
N VAL A 55 10.59 -3.42 -34.18
CA VAL A 55 11.12 -4.73 -33.75
C VAL A 55 12.55 -4.61 -33.23
N ALA A 56 13.41 -3.84 -33.89
CA ALA A 56 14.78 -3.59 -33.43
C ALA A 56 14.81 -2.86 -32.07
N GLN A 57 13.98 -1.84 -31.88
CA GLN A 57 13.86 -1.12 -30.61
C GLN A 57 13.34 -2.03 -29.48
N ILE A 58 12.41 -2.95 -29.78
CA ILE A 58 11.92 -3.93 -28.80
C ILE A 58 13.04 -4.88 -28.37
N GLU A 59 13.86 -5.38 -29.30
CA GLU A 59 14.99 -6.24 -28.96
C GLU A 59 16.06 -5.48 -28.16
N GLU A 60 16.36 -4.23 -28.49
CA GLU A 60 17.26 -3.39 -27.69
C GLU A 60 16.72 -3.15 -26.27
N LEU A 61 15.44 -2.78 -26.15
CA LEU A 61 14.79 -2.59 -24.85
C LEU A 61 14.84 -3.87 -24.00
N LYS A 62 14.59 -5.02 -24.61
CA LYS A 62 14.67 -6.33 -23.96
C LYS A 62 16.08 -6.63 -23.44
N VAL A 63 17.12 -6.34 -24.22
CA VAL A 63 18.52 -6.49 -23.76
C VAL A 63 18.80 -5.56 -22.58
N ASN A 64 18.36 -4.31 -22.63
CA ASN A 64 18.54 -3.35 -21.54
C ASN A 64 17.81 -3.78 -20.25
N MET A 65 16.59 -4.31 -20.38
CA MET A 65 15.83 -4.85 -19.25
C MET A 65 16.50 -6.08 -18.64
N GLN A 66 17.06 -6.95 -19.49
CA GLN A 66 17.80 -8.13 -19.03
C GLN A 66 19.06 -7.72 -18.26
N SER A 67 19.85 -6.79 -18.81
CA SER A 67 21.04 -6.26 -18.14
C SER A 67 20.70 -5.63 -16.78
N THR A 68 19.60 -4.90 -16.68
CA THR A 68 19.15 -4.29 -15.42
C THR A 68 18.76 -5.35 -14.40
N THR A 69 18.08 -6.41 -14.85
CA THR A 69 17.70 -7.55 -14.01
C THR A 69 18.92 -8.28 -13.47
N ASP A 70 19.91 -8.53 -14.33
CA ASP A 70 21.14 -9.22 -13.96
C ASP A 70 21.95 -8.39 -12.96
N PHE A 71 22.04 -7.08 -13.15
CA PHE A 71 22.67 -6.16 -12.20
C PHE A 71 22.00 -6.21 -10.82
N PHE A 72 20.67 -6.13 -10.75
CA PHE A 72 19.97 -6.23 -9.46
C PHE A 72 20.16 -7.59 -8.79
N LYS A 73 20.23 -8.67 -9.57
CA LYS A 73 20.47 -10.01 -9.05
C LYS A 73 21.86 -10.10 -8.40
N GLU A 74 22.90 -9.61 -9.06
CA GLU A 74 24.27 -9.56 -8.52
C GLU A 74 24.34 -8.72 -7.24
N GLN A 75 23.67 -7.56 -7.22
CA GLN A 75 23.56 -6.72 -6.02
C GLN A 75 22.84 -7.45 -4.88
N MET A 76 21.77 -8.21 -5.14
CA MET A 76 21.10 -8.99 -4.09
C MET A 76 21.96 -10.15 -3.56
N GLU A 77 22.71 -10.82 -4.42
CA GLU A 77 23.64 -11.88 -4.01
C GLU A 77 24.74 -11.32 -3.09
N THR A 78 25.33 -10.18 -3.45
CA THR A 78 26.33 -9.51 -2.60
C THR A 78 25.76 -9.08 -1.24
N PHE A 79 24.57 -8.48 -1.22
CA PHE A 79 23.89 -8.13 0.05
C PHE A 79 23.60 -9.38 0.91
N SER A 80 23.19 -10.48 0.27
CA SER A 80 22.94 -11.75 0.97
C SER A 80 24.22 -12.26 1.63
N ASP A 81 25.34 -12.23 0.92
CA ASP A 81 26.64 -12.65 1.44
C ASP A 81 27.12 -11.76 2.60
N GLU A 82 26.96 -10.44 2.47
CA GLU A 82 27.25 -9.50 3.56
C GLU A 82 26.39 -9.77 4.80
N LEU A 83 25.09 -10.06 4.62
CA LEU A 83 24.20 -10.41 5.73
C LEU A 83 24.61 -11.72 6.41
N ILE A 84 25.09 -12.72 5.64
CA ILE A 84 25.61 -13.97 6.20
C ILE A 84 26.88 -13.71 7.01
N LEU A 85 27.80 -12.90 6.48
CA LEU A 85 29.02 -12.52 7.18
C LEU A 85 28.72 -11.74 8.48
N PHE A 86 27.79 -10.79 8.41
CA PHE A 86 27.34 -10.00 9.55
C PHE A 86 26.70 -10.88 10.64
N LYS A 87 25.80 -11.78 10.26
CA LYS A 87 25.21 -12.77 11.18
C LYS A 87 26.27 -13.65 11.82
N ARG A 88 27.27 -14.10 11.06
CA ARG A 88 28.40 -14.88 11.59
C ARG A 88 29.22 -14.07 12.57
N ALA A 89 29.57 -12.83 12.24
CA ALA A 89 30.31 -11.92 13.11
C ALA A 89 29.55 -11.67 14.42
N ILE A 90 28.24 -11.40 14.36
CA ILE A 90 27.38 -11.28 15.54
C ILE A 90 27.38 -12.56 16.38
N ARG A 91 27.36 -13.75 15.77
CA ARG A 91 27.38 -15.01 16.54
C ARG A 91 28.72 -15.21 17.25
N THR A 92 29.82 -14.84 16.60
CA THR A 92 31.18 -14.93 17.17
C THR A 92 31.40 -13.89 18.27
N THR A 93 30.89 -12.66 18.12
CA THR A 93 30.96 -11.62 19.16
C THR A 93 29.93 -11.84 20.27
N GLY A 94 28.79 -12.45 19.95
CA GLY A 94 27.73 -12.84 20.89
C GLY A 94 28.22 -13.79 21.98
N SER A 95 29.20 -14.65 21.67
CA SER A 95 29.87 -15.51 22.65
C SER A 95 30.78 -14.75 23.63
N LEU A 96 31.24 -13.54 23.29
CA LEU A 96 32.03 -12.68 24.18
C LEU A 96 31.15 -11.71 24.98
N THR A 97 29.90 -11.49 24.57
CA THR A 97 28.98 -10.52 25.18
C THR A 97 27.80 -11.14 25.93
N GLU A 98 27.75 -12.47 26.09
CA GLU A 98 26.59 -13.14 26.69
C GLU A 98 26.38 -12.82 28.18
N ASN A 99 27.37 -12.26 28.87
CA ASN A 99 27.31 -12.00 30.32
C ASN A 99 27.04 -10.55 30.72
N ARG A 100 26.62 -9.68 29.79
CA ARG A 100 26.32 -8.27 30.11
C ARG A 100 24.98 -7.78 29.61
N ARG A 101 23.96 -8.65 29.57
CA ARG A 101 22.57 -8.21 29.38
C ARG A 101 22.17 -7.37 30.59
N VAL A 102 22.27 -6.05 30.45
CA VAL A 102 21.73 -5.09 31.41
C VAL A 102 20.26 -5.44 31.57
N LYS A 103 19.85 -5.83 32.78
CA LYS A 103 18.44 -6.04 33.09
C LYS A 103 17.72 -4.71 32.84
N VAL A 104 16.82 -4.69 31.88
CA VAL A 104 16.01 -3.51 31.59
C VAL A 104 15.13 -3.25 32.82
N PRO A 105 15.19 -2.05 33.43
CA PRO A 105 14.33 -1.73 34.55
C PRO A 105 12.86 -1.80 34.15
N GLU A 106 12.02 -2.44 34.97
CA GLU A 106 10.59 -2.53 34.73
C GLU A 106 9.90 -1.18 35.01
N PRO A 107 8.91 -0.77 34.19
CA PRO A 107 8.12 0.44 34.42
C PRO A 107 7.31 0.37 35.71
N LYS A 108 7.05 1.53 36.32
CA LYS A 108 6.15 1.62 37.47
C LYS A 108 4.70 1.37 37.05
N PRO A 109 3.94 0.54 37.78
CA PRO A 109 2.53 0.32 37.46
C PRO A 109 1.70 1.60 37.61
N PHE A 110 0.76 1.81 36.69
CA PHE A 110 -0.15 2.95 36.71
C PHE A 110 -1.48 2.58 37.37
N ALA A 111 -1.78 3.22 38.50
CA ALA A 111 -2.97 2.92 39.31
C ALA A 111 -4.26 3.62 38.83
N GLY A 112 -4.19 4.47 37.80
CA GLY A 112 -5.34 5.28 37.36
C GLY A 112 -5.50 6.60 38.13
N THR A 113 -4.43 7.11 38.72
CA THR A 113 -4.45 8.43 39.37
C THR A 113 -4.79 9.52 38.35
N ARG A 114 -5.71 10.43 38.69
CA ARG A 114 -6.08 11.59 37.85
C ARG A 114 -5.06 12.72 37.91
N ASN A 115 -3.79 12.36 37.83
CA ASN A 115 -2.65 13.25 37.81
C ASN A 115 -2.01 13.20 36.42
N ALA A 116 -2.11 14.30 35.68
CA ALA A 116 -1.59 14.39 34.31
C ALA A 116 -0.09 14.05 34.24
N LYS A 117 0.69 14.43 35.27
CA LYS A 117 2.13 14.17 35.32
C LYS A 117 2.44 12.68 35.48
N GLU A 118 1.76 11.98 36.39
CA GLU A 118 1.98 10.54 36.59
C GLU A 118 1.57 9.73 35.37
N GLN A 119 0.46 10.13 34.73
CA GLN A 119 0.02 9.51 33.49
C GLN A 119 1.02 9.72 32.34
N GLU A 120 1.53 10.94 32.17
CA GLU A 120 2.51 11.23 31.12
C GLU A 120 3.83 10.51 31.37
N ASN A 121 4.30 10.47 32.62
CA ASN A 121 5.48 9.71 33.03
C ASN A 121 5.30 8.21 32.73
N PHE A 122 4.15 7.62 33.07
CA PHE A 122 3.89 6.20 32.79
C PHE A 122 3.95 5.90 31.28
N LEU A 123 3.31 6.73 30.45
CA LEU A 123 3.32 6.54 29.00
C LEU A 123 4.73 6.67 28.42
N TRP A 124 5.52 7.61 28.93
CA TRP A 124 6.92 7.77 28.55
C TRP A 124 7.77 6.57 28.97
N ASP A 125 7.64 6.11 30.21
CA ASP A 125 8.38 4.97 30.76
C ASP A 125 8.08 3.68 29.96
N MET A 126 6.83 3.46 29.55
CA MET A 126 6.44 2.36 28.69
C MET A 126 7.10 2.44 27.30
N GLU A 127 7.15 3.62 26.68
CA GLU A 127 7.82 3.82 25.38
C GLU A 127 9.32 3.51 25.46
N GLN A 128 9.99 3.96 26.52
CA GLN A 128 11.39 3.64 26.77
C GLN A 128 11.60 2.16 27.03
N TYR A 129 10.70 1.53 27.78
CA TYR A 129 10.75 0.10 28.04
C TYR A 129 10.59 -0.73 26.77
N PHE A 130 9.65 -0.37 25.88
CA PHE A 130 9.51 -1.06 24.59
C PHE A 130 10.78 -0.98 23.75
N ALA A 131 11.42 0.17 23.73
CA ALA A 131 12.67 0.38 23.01
C ALA A 131 13.82 -0.45 23.62
N ALA A 132 13.98 -0.41 24.95
CA ALA A 132 15.07 -1.08 25.65
C ALA A 132 14.91 -2.61 25.72
N ALA A 133 13.68 -3.11 25.84
CA ALA A 133 13.38 -4.53 25.90
C ALA A 133 13.05 -5.16 24.54
N HIS A 134 13.15 -4.38 23.44
CA HIS A 134 12.86 -4.81 22.07
C HIS A 134 11.46 -5.44 21.91
N ILE A 135 10.46 -4.83 22.54
CA ILE A 135 9.08 -5.32 22.50
C ILE A 135 8.45 -5.06 21.12
N LEU A 136 7.87 -6.11 20.55
CA LEU A 136 7.20 -6.06 19.25
C LEU A 136 5.94 -5.19 19.33
N ILE A 137 5.56 -4.54 18.21
CA ILE A 137 4.47 -3.54 18.18
C ILE A 137 3.14 -4.19 18.60
N GLU A 138 2.90 -5.41 18.13
CA GLU A 138 1.73 -6.24 18.40
C GLU A 138 1.59 -6.63 19.89
N GLU A 139 2.69 -6.64 20.65
CA GLU A 139 2.68 -7.03 22.08
C GLU A 139 2.49 -5.83 23.01
N ARG A 140 2.67 -4.60 22.53
CA ARG A 140 2.71 -3.39 23.35
C ARG A 140 1.44 -3.17 24.16
N VAL A 141 0.26 -3.38 23.57
CA VAL A 141 -1.03 -3.22 24.26
C VAL A 141 -1.16 -4.24 25.38
N THR A 142 -0.89 -5.52 25.07
CA THR A 142 -0.94 -6.62 26.04
C THR A 142 0.02 -6.38 27.20
N ILE A 143 1.27 -6.02 26.92
CA ILE A 143 2.28 -5.74 27.94
C ILE A 143 1.89 -4.52 28.78
N THR A 144 1.45 -3.42 28.17
CA THR A 144 0.98 -2.24 28.93
C THR A 144 -0.14 -2.60 29.88
N SER A 145 -1.09 -3.43 29.45
CA SER A 145 -2.22 -3.85 30.28
C SER A 145 -1.78 -4.57 31.57
N MET A 146 -0.62 -5.25 31.54
CA MET A 146 -0.04 -5.90 32.71
C MET A 146 0.47 -4.90 33.74
N TYR A 147 0.96 -3.74 33.29
CA TYR A 147 1.42 -2.63 34.13
C TYR A 147 0.29 -1.67 34.55
N LEU A 148 -0.97 -1.93 34.18
CA LEU A 148 -2.11 -1.25 34.78
C LEU A 148 -2.44 -1.87 36.14
N SER A 149 -2.69 -1.01 37.12
CA SER A 149 -3.12 -1.38 38.47
C SER A 149 -4.31 -0.52 38.91
N GLY A 150 -4.88 -0.81 40.08
CA GLY A 150 -5.97 -0.02 40.66
C GLY A 150 -7.13 0.26 39.70
N ASP A 151 -7.56 1.52 39.65
CA ASP A 151 -8.67 2.01 38.83
C ASP A 151 -8.39 1.89 37.33
N ALA A 152 -7.13 2.01 36.90
CA ALA A 152 -6.76 1.81 35.51
C ALA A 152 -6.96 0.37 35.05
N LYS A 153 -6.63 -0.61 35.90
CA LYS A 153 -6.85 -2.03 35.58
C LYS A 153 -8.34 -2.37 35.55
N LEU A 154 -9.13 -1.77 36.44
CA LEU A 154 -10.58 -1.95 36.44
C LEU A 154 -11.20 -1.37 35.16
N TRP A 155 -10.82 -0.15 34.79
CA TRP A 155 -11.24 0.47 33.54
C TRP A 155 -10.88 -0.38 32.32
N TRP A 156 -9.65 -0.90 32.25
CA TRP A 156 -9.22 -1.75 31.13
C TRP A 156 -10.10 -2.99 30.98
N ARG A 157 -10.44 -3.67 32.10
CA ARG A 157 -11.33 -4.85 32.07
C ARG A 157 -12.72 -4.50 31.55
N THR A 158 -13.31 -3.40 32.04
CA THR A 158 -14.61 -2.93 31.54
C THR A 158 -14.53 -2.55 30.06
N ARG A 159 -13.44 -1.90 29.65
CA ARG A 159 -13.24 -1.48 28.26
C ARG A 159 -13.14 -2.64 27.28
N VAL A 160 -12.50 -3.74 27.69
CA VAL A 160 -12.38 -4.99 26.91
C VAL A 160 -13.72 -5.75 26.87
N ASP A 161 -14.45 -5.79 27.99
CA ASP A 161 -15.78 -6.41 28.03
C ASP A 161 -16.81 -5.64 27.17
N ASP A 162 -16.75 -4.32 27.18
CA ASP A 162 -17.54 -3.44 26.31
C ASP A 162 -17.23 -3.65 24.81
N ASP A 163 -15.98 -3.95 24.43
CA ASP A 163 -15.63 -4.26 23.03
C ASP A 163 -16.37 -5.52 22.55
N LEU A 164 -16.43 -6.54 23.41
CA LEU A 164 -17.07 -7.82 23.12
C LEU A 164 -18.59 -7.73 23.12
N SER A 165 -19.17 -6.93 24.03
CA SER A 165 -20.61 -6.89 24.28
C SER A 165 -21.34 -5.74 23.55
N ALA A 166 -20.70 -4.58 23.40
CA ALA A 166 -21.31 -3.35 22.88
C ALA A 166 -20.82 -2.96 21.47
N GLY A 167 -20.00 -3.78 20.82
CA GLY A 167 -19.53 -3.55 19.46
C GLY A 167 -18.62 -2.32 19.31
N ARG A 168 -17.94 -1.92 20.39
CA ARG A 168 -16.89 -0.88 20.31
C ARG A 168 -15.71 -1.42 19.52
N THR A 169 -14.96 -0.49 18.92
CA THR A 169 -13.73 -0.82 18.19
C THR A 169 -12.65 -1.27 19.18
N PRO A 170 -12.08 -2.48 19.01
CA PRO A 170 -11.03 -2.99 19.89
C PRO A 170 -9.78 -2.12 19.90
N ILE A 171 -9.16 -1.97 21.07
CA ILE A 171 -7.89 -1.26 21.22
C ILE A 171 -6.76 -2.23 20.84
N THR A 172 -6.32 -2.18 19.59
CA THR A 172 -5.26 -3.08 19.06
C THR A 172 -3.90 -2.41 18.91
N THR A 173 -3.84 -1.07 18.96
CA THR A 173 -2.60 -0.30 18.77
C THR A 173 -2.21 0.49 20.02
N TRP A 174 -0.90 0.69 20.18
CA TRP A 174 -0.34 1.50 21.27
C TRP A 174 -0.90 2.93 21.26
N GLU A 175 -1.04 3.54 20.09
CA GLU A 175 -1.52 4.90 19.92
C GLU A 175 -2.99 5.03 20.38
N SER A 176 -3.82 4.03 20.07
CA SER A 176 -5.21 3.98 20.51
C SER A 176 -5.31 3.86 22.02
N LEU A 177 -4.51 2.96 22.62
CA LEU A 177 -4.43 2.81 24.07
C LEU A 177 -3.98 4.10 24.76
N ARG A 178 -2.94 4.74 24.24
CA ARG A 178 -2.41 6.02 24.77
C ARG A 178 -3.48 7.11 24.74
N LYS A 179 -4.22 7.23 23.65
CA LYS A 179 -5.31 8.21 23.49
C LYS A 179 -6.44 7.97 24.48
N GLU A 180 -6.86 6.71 24.63
CA GLU A 180 -7.93 6.34 25.55
C GLU A 180 -7.55 6.49 27.02
N LEU A 181 -6.34 6.05 27.41
CA LEU A 181 -5.81 6.28 28.74
C LEU A 181 -5.82 7.77 29.06
N LYS A 182 -5.27 8.61 28.17
CA LYS A 182 -5.28 10.07 28.33
C LYS A 182 -6.70 10.59 28.49
N ARG A 183 -7.65 10.18 27.65
CA ARG A 183 -9.05 10.62 27.77
C ARG A 183 -9.70 10.24 29.10
N GLN A 184 -9.41 9.04 29.61
CA GLN A 184 -10.03 8.51 30.82
C GLN A 184 -9.47 9.13 32.10
N PHE A 185 -8.16 9.36 32.14
CA PHE A 185 -7.45 9.76 33.37
C PHE A 185 -6.88 11.18 33.33
N LEU A 186 -6.97 11.92 32.20
CA LEU A 186 -6.74 13.36 32.26
C LEU A 186 -7.85 14.00 33.11
N PRO A 187 -7.49 14.86 34.07
CA PRO A 187 -8.45 15.72 34.71
C PRO A 187 -8.87 16.82 33.71
N CYS A 188 -9.84 16.53 32.84
CA CYS A 188 -10.54 17.54 32.03
C CYS A 188 -11.16 18.66 32.90
N ILE A 189 -11.35 18.37 34.19
CA ILE A 189 -11.91 19.27 35.20
C ILE A 189 -10.95 20.41 35.59
N VAL A 190 -9.61 20.29 35.46
CA VAL A 190 -8.71 21.37 35.94
C VAL A 190 -8.82 22.63 35.09
N ALA A 191 -8.97 22.51 33.76
CA ALA A 191 -9.13 23.69 32.90
C ALA A 191 -10.48 24.39 33.14
N TRP A 192 -11.58 23.62 33.25
CA TRP A 192 -12.89 24.19 33.56
C TRP A 192 -12.97 24.75 34.97
N VAL A 193 -12.43 24.06 35.97
CA VAL A 193 -12.36 24.56 37.36
C VAL A 193 -11.46 25.77 37.41
N ALA A 194 -10.24 25.75 36.89
CA ALA A 194 -9.34 26.91 36.84
C ALA A 194 -9.99 28.10 36.13
N GLN A 195 -10.70 27.87 35.02
CA GLN A 195 -11.42 28.94 34.34
C GLN A 195 -12.59 29.46 35.18
N LYS A 196 -13.29 28.58 35.91
CA LYS A 196 -14.37 28.98 36.83
C LYS A 196 -13.82 29.70 38.07
N THR A 197 -12.67 29.31 38.61
CA THR A 197 -12.00 30.04 39.72
C THR A 197 -11.47 31.37 39.24
N LEU A 198 -10.84 31.45 38.06
CA LEU A 198 -10.40 32.72 37.45
C LEU A 198 -11.57 33.67 37.21
N ARG A 199 -12.69 33.19 36.67
CA ARG A 199 -13.91 34.02 36.49
C ARG A 199 -14.53 34.48 37.81
N LYS A 200 -14.30 33.75 38.91
CA LYS A 200 -14.80 34.09 40.26
C LYS A 200 -13.79 34.90 41.08
N LEU A 201 -12.55 35.01 40.63
CA LEU A 201 -11.49 35.71 41.32
C LEU A 201 -11.76 37.21 41.23
N LYS A 202 -11.98 37.85 42.38
CA LYS A 202 -12.03 39.30 42.49
C LYS A 202 -10.76 39.77 43.18
N GLN A 203 -10.09 40.75 42.59
CA GLN A 203 -8.91 41.34 43.20
C GLN A 203 -9.32 42.08 44.48
N THR A 204 -8.89 41.58 45.63
CA THR A 204 -9.09 42.20 46.95
C THR A 204 -7.79 42.75 47.55
N GLY A 205 -6.65 42.55 46.88
CA GLY A 205 -5.32 42.96 47.33
C GLY A 205 -4.38 43.41 46.18
N PRO A 206 -3.13 43.77 46.46
CA PRO A 206 -2.20 44.26 45.45
C PRO A 206 -1.80 43.17 44.44
N VAL A 207 -1.67 43.54 43.16
CA VAL A 207 -1.46 42.63 42.01
C VAL A 207 -0.29 41.65 42.22
N ARG A 208 0.77 42.08 42.91
CA ARG A 208 1.96 41.26 43.20
C ARG A 208 1.67 39.97 43.99
N GLU A 209 0.55 39.92 44.72
CA GLU A 209 0.17 38.74 45.51
C GLU A 209 -0.52 37.65 44.68
N TYR A 210 -0.90 37.98 43.43
CA TYR A 210 -1.62 37.08 42.53
C TYR A 210 -0.71 36.45 41.46
N ALA A 211 0.56 36.86 41.37
CA ALA A 211 1.53 36.38 40.38
C ALA A 211 2.54 35.38 40.98
N LYS A 212 2.05 34.21 41.41
CA LYS A 212 2.86 33.06 41.81
C LYS A 212 2.50 31.83 40.97
#